data_AF-A0A0D6LGG9-F1
#
_entry.id   AF-A0A0D6LGG9-F1
#
_cell.length_a   1.000
_cell.length_b   1.000
_cell.length_c   1.000
_cell.angle_alpha   90.00
_cell.angle_beta   90.00
_cell.angle_gamma   90.00
#
_symmetry.space_group_name_H-M   'P 1'
#
loop_
_entity.id
_entity.type
_entity.pdbx_description
1 polymer ?
#
loop_
_entity_poly.entity_id
_entity_poly.type
_entity_poly.pdbx_seq_one_letter_code
_entity_poly.pdbx_strand_id
1 'polypeptide(L)'
;MAYDHFVGNTDCIHVVLFRACDSTEEQYKQVLYWMNFLKGRVTPTEPIGELVGRVLSLPNSRFAHMMVVLVIFGKIPGHCGIISRRSKVVIVGTHASPSLFPSKNAEGEYESSDTEAMLKTVRLRFETHFDICEKLLLLDSTNPSCAGMKALKNYLKETRATIVARLQKPIGLLDATMPFLQSMRKQHANFPVVSWPTFASIVRTDVNPLTGDAHCRQLIQQLQLIGEVVYLRDETAEMDYVVLNPEWLGTHIIGQLLSAEFLSRCR
;
A
#
# COMPACT_ATOMS: atom_id res chain seq x y z
N MET A 1 0.08 4.53 -11.80
CA MET A 1 -0.57 3.23 -11.55
C MET A 1 -0.49 2.96 -10.06
N ALA A 2 -1.62 2.80 -9.38
CA ALA A 2 -1.65 2.45 -7.97
C ALA A 2 -1.61 0.92 -7.83
N TYR A 3 -0.62 0.39 -7.11
CA TYR A 3 -0.51 -1.03 -6.81
C TYR A 3 -1.68 -1.46 -5.90
N ASP A 4 -2.74 -2.00 -6.50
CA ASP A 4 -4.01 -2.34 -5.83
C ASP A 4 -3.92 -3.61 -4.95
N HIS A 5 -2.83 -4.38 -5.06
CA HIS A 5 -2.59 -5.59 -4.27
C HIS A 5 -2.38 -5.34 -2.77
N PHE A 6 -2.16 -4.09 -2.36
CA PHE A 6 -1.78 -3.74 -0.98
C PHE A 6 -2.86 -2.96 -0.22
N VAL A 7 -3.97 -2.61 -0.87
CA VAL A 7 -5.04 -1.77 -0.28
C VAL A 7 -5.83 -2.51 0.83
N GLY A 8 -5.62 -3.82 0.99
CA GLY A 8 -6.17 -4.64 2.09
C GLY A 8 -5.21 -4.93 3.24
N ASN A 9 -3.97 -4.40 3.24
CA ASN A 9 -3.00 -4.68 4.29
C ASN A 9 -3.21 -3.76 5.50
N THR A 10 -3.40 -4.33 6.70
CA THR A 10 -3.56 -3.55 7.95
C THR A 10 -2.23 -2.99 8.48
N ASP A 11 -1.11 -3.47 7.97
CA ASP A 11 0.24 -3.00 8.25
C ASP A 11 0.71 -1.97 7.19
N CYS A 12 -0.16 -1.11 6.69
CA CYS A 12 0.24 0.00 5.82
C CYS A 12 -0.32 1.34 6.29
N ILE A 13 0.22 2.43 5.74
CA ILE A 13 -0.25 3.78 6.00
C ILE A 13 -0.91 4.30 4.73
N HIS A 14 -2.21 4.58 4.82
CA HIS A 14 -2.94 5.24 3.76
C HIS A 14 -2.85 6.75 3.94
N VAL A 15 -2.37 7.44 2.92
CA VAL A 15 -2.36 8.91 2.87
C VAL A 15 -3.46 9.36 1.92
N VAL A 16 -4.52 9.96 2.46
CA VAL A 16 -5.65 10.52 1.69
C VAL A 16 -5.36 11.99 1.43
N LEU A 17 -5.11 12.34 0.16
CA LEU A 17 -4.85 13.72 -0.26
C LEU A 17 -6.13 14.38 -0.77
N PHE A 18 -6.28 15.66 -0.46
CA PHE A 18 -7.23 16.56 -1.11
C PHE A 18 -6.59 17.92 -1.37
N ARG A 19 -7.20 18.75 -2.21
CA ARG A 19 -6.75 20.13 -2.46
C ARG A 19 -7.41 21.07 -1.46
N ALA A 20 -6.63 21.73 -0.64
CA ALA A 20 -7.13 22.63 0.40
C ALA A 20 -7.67 23.97 -0.16
N CYS A 21 -7.45 24.25 -1.45
CA CYS A 21 -8.01 25.40 -2.16
C CYS A 21 -9.43 25.18 -2.70
N ASP A 22 -9.91 23.92 -2.72
CA ASP A 22 -11.25 23.59 -3.20
C ASP A 22 -12.31 23.98 -2.16
N SER A 23 -13.58 24.05 -2.53
CA SER A 23 -14.65 24.36 -1.58
C SER A 23 -14.78 23.28 -0.48
N THR A 24 -15.20 23.64 0.73
CA THR A 24 -15.33 22.68 1.85
C THR A 24 -16.21 21.47 1.49
N GLU A 25 -17.24 21.68 0.67
CA GLU A 25 -18.10 20.59 0.17
C GLU A 25 -17.33 19.63 -0.76
N GLU A 26 -16.51 20.15 -1.67
CA GLU A 26 -15.67 19.34 -2.56
C GLU A 26 -14.58 18.59 -1.80
N GLN A 27 -13.92 19.27 -0.85
CA GLN A 27 -12.93 18.64 0.03
C GLN A 27 -13.55 17.44 0.76
N TYR A 28 -14.74 17.62 1.34
CA TYR A 28 -15.45 16.54 2.04
C TYR A 28 -15.86 15.41 1.10
N LYS A 29 -16.40 15.71 -0.09
CA LYS A 29 -16.74 14.70 -1.11
C LYS A 29 -15.53 13.88 -1.55
N GLN A 30 -14.39 14.54 -1.77
CA GLN A 30 -13.12 13.89 -2.15
C GLN A 30 -12.65 12.94 -1.05
N VAL A 31 -12.59 13.40 0.20
CA VAL A 31 -12.19 12.58 1.35
C VAL A 31 -13.15 11.40 1.53
N LEU A 32 -14.47 11.64 1.49
CA LEU A 32 -15.46 10.57 1.61
C LEU A 32 -15.33 9.52 0.51
N TYR A 33 -15.10 9.93 -0.74
CA TYR A 33 -14.91 9.01 -1.85
C TYR A 33 -13.76 8.04 -1.54
N TRP A 34 -12.59 8.57 -1.18
CA TRP A 34 -11.41 7.73 -0.89
C TRP A 34 -11.59 6.88 0.36
N MET A 35 -12.21 7.40 1.42
CA MET A 35 -12.49 6.61 2.63
C MET A 35 -13.45 5.45 2.33
N ASN A 36 -14.49 5.67 1.52
CA ASN A 36 -15.39 4.59 1.09
C ASN A 36 -14.69 3.62 0.14
N PHE A 37 -13.82 4.10 -0.74
CA PHE A 37 -12.99 3.25 -1.59
C PHE A 37 -12.10 2.33 -0.76
N LEU A 38 -11.34 2.89 0.20
CA LEU A 38 -10.52 2.11 1.13
C LEU A 38 -11.39 1.11 1.90
N LYS A 39 -12.54 1.54 2.41
CA LYS A 39 -13.47 0.66 3.14
C LYS A 39 -13.93 -0.51 2.27
N GLY A 40 -14.19 -0.28 0.98
CA GLY A 40 -14.56 -1.34 0.04
C GLY A 40 -13.43 -2.33 -0.28
N ARG A 41 -12.18 -2.01 0.06
CA ARG A 41 -10.99 -2.85 -0.17
C ARG A 41 -10.47 -3.54 1.08
N VAL A 42 -10.79 -3.05 2.27
CA VAL A 42 -10.52 -3.74 3.53
C VAL A 42 -11.65 -4.75 3.74
N THR A 43 -11.44 -5.99 3.30
CA THR A 43 -12.40 -7.09 3.53
C THR A 43 -12.57 -7.33 5.05
N PRO A 44 -13.80 -7.64 5.52
CA PRO A 44 -13.97 -8.21 6.86
C PRO A 44 -13.19 -9.53 6.91
N THR A 45 -12.15 -9.62 7.73
CA THR A 45 -11.37 -10.87 7.87
C THR A 45 -12.18 -11.93 8.61
N GLU A 46 -12.92 -12.76 7.87
CA GLU A 46 -13.26 -14.12 8.29
C GLU A 46 -12.11 -15.08 7.93
N PRO A 47 -11.97 -16.23 8.60
CA PRO A 47 -10.75 -17.04 8.55
C PRO A 47 -10.72 -17.96 7.31
N ILE A 48 -10.70 -17.42 6.09
CA ILE A 48 -10.27 -18.16 4.89
C ILE A 48 -9.46 -17.18 4.03
N GLY A 49 -8.35 -17.66 3.48
CA GLY A 49 -7.43 -16.85 2.69
C GLY A 49 -8.07 -16.39 1.39
N GLU A 50 -8.33 -15.09 1.26
CA GLU A 50 -8.74 -14.48 -0.01
C GLU A 50 -7.76 -13.36 -0.38
N LEU A 51 -7.05 -13.54 -1.49
CA LEU A 51 -6.28 -12.50 -2.16
C LEU A 51 -6.77 -12.45 -3.60
N VAL A 52 -7.93 -11.82 -3.82
CA VAL A 52 -8.50 -11.60 -5.15
C VAL A 52 -7.84 -10.37 -5.76
N GLY A 53 -6.93 -10.58 -6.72
CA GLY A 53 -6.45 -9.53 -7.60
C GLY A 53 -7.55 -9.08 -8.56
N ARG A 54 -8.40 -8.12 -8.17
CA ARG A 54 -9.31 -7.44 -9.11
C ARG A 54 -8.63 -6.24 -9.74
N VAL A 55 -8.32 -6.34 -11.04
CA VAL A 55 -8.03 -5.17 -11.88
C VAL A 55 -9.36 -4.52 -12.23
N LEU A 56 -9.64 -3.35 -11.67
CA LEU A 56 -10.79 -2.53 -12.06
C LEU A 56 -10.30 -1.26 -12.76
N SER A 57 -10.79 -1.05 -13.97
CA SER A 57 -10.66 0.20 -14.71
C SER A 57 -11.35 1.33 -13.94
N LEU A 58 -10.62 2.39 -13.60
CA LEU A 58 -11.21 3.63 -13.11
C LEU A 58 -11.98 4.32 -14.25
N PRO A 59 -13.29 4.59 -14.12
CA PRO A 59 -13.95 5.49 -15.04
C PRO A 59 -13.69 6.94 -14.64
N ASN A 60 -13.47 7.77 -15.65
CA ASN A 60 -13.47 9.24 -15.66
C ASN A 60 -12.18 10.02 -15.36
N SER A 61 -11.80 10.77 -16.39
CA SER A 61 -10.67 11.69 -16.55
C SER A 61 -10.73 12.98 -15.73
N ARG A 62 -11.66 13.14 -14.78
CA ARG A 62 -11.76 14.36 -13.95
C ARG A 62 -11.07 14.28 -12.59
N PHE A 63 -10.69 13.08 -12.13
CA PHE A 63 -9.98 12.87 -10.86
C PHE A 63 -8.48 12.55 -11.02
N ALA A 64 -7.95 12.66 -12.25
CA ALA A 64 -6.58 12.27 -12.60
C ALA A 64 -5.47 13.11 -11.94
N HIS A 65 -5.81 14.22 -11.27
CA HIS A 65 -4.84 15.11 -10.63
C HIS A 65 -4.62 14.87 -9.13
N MET A 66 -5.18 13.80 -8.54
CA MET A 66 -5.05 13.53 -7.12
C MET A 66 -4.31 12.21 -6.86
N MET A 67 -3.07 12.33 -6.41
CA MET A 67 -2.16 11.21 -6.16
C MET A 67 -2.46 10.62 -4.77
N VAL A 68 -3.03 9.42 -4.70
CA VAL A 68 -2.99 8.64 -3.45
C VAL A 68 -1.57 8.12 -3.29
N VAL A 69 -0.83 8.64 -2.31
CA VAL A 69 0.49 8.12 -1.96
C VAL A 69 0.27 6.99 -0.96
N LEU A 70 0.24 5.75 -1.45
CA LEU A 70 0.21 4.58 -0.59
C LEU A 70 1.65 4.30 -0.11
N VAL A 71 1.92 4.51 1.18
CA VAL A 71 3.20 4.16 1.80
C VAL A 71 3.03 2.81 2.49
N ILE A 72 3.57 1.76 1.86
CA ILE A 72 3.37 0.37 2.29
C ILE A 72 4.51 -0.06 3.23
N PHE A 73 4.16 -0.65 4.37
CA PHE A 73 5.09 -1.35 5.28
C PHE A 73 4.49 -2.71 5.71
N GLY A 74 4.02 -3.52 4.78
CA GLY A 74 3.07 -4.60 5.08
C GLY A 74 3.67 -5.92 5.59
N LYS A 75 2.90 -6.64 6.43
CA LYS A 75 2.93 -8.12 6.65
C LYS A 75 1.69 -8.74 6.02
N ILE A 76 1.78 -9.97 5.49
CA ILE A 76 0.60 -10.73 5.04
C ILE A 76 0.22 -11.64 6.22
N PRO A 77 -0.97 -11.50 6.84
CA PRO A 77 -1.37 -12.35 7.94
C PRO A 77 -1.68 -13.76 7.44
N GLY A 78 -1.00 -14.75 8.03
CA GLY A 78 -1.43 -16.14 8.05
C GLY A 78 -2.20 -16.45 9.33
N HIS A 79 -3.47 -16.84 9.16
CA HIS A 79 -4.38 -17.51 10.09
C HIS A 79 -4.94 -16.76 11.33
N CYS A 80 -6.28 -16.90 11.44
CA CYS A 80 -7.19 -16.78 12.58
C CYS A 80 -7.58 -15.40 13.16
N GLY A 81 -8.81 -14.98 12.83
CA GLY A 81 -9.86 -14.59 13.79
C GLY A 81 -9.84 -13.16 14.33
N ILE A 82 -10.97 -12.44 14.09
CA ILE A 82 -11.34 -11.11 14.60
C ILE A 82 -10.63 -9.96 13.86
N ILE A 83 -11.38 -8.96 13.38
CA ILE A 83 -10.83 -7.69 12.84
C ILE A 83 -10.20 -6.91 14.00
N SER A 84 -9.04 -7.36 14.46
CA SER A 84 -8.29 -6.74 15.56
C SER A 84 -7.45 -5.56 15.06
N ARG A 85 -7.25 -5.43 13.75
CA ARG A 85 -6.25 -4.53 13.17
C ARG A 85 -6.91 -3.60 12.16
N ARG A 86 -6.85 -2.30 12.43
CA ARG A 86 -7.33 -1.24 11.54
C ARG A 86 -6.15 -0.59 10.83
N SER A 87 -6.26 -0.43 9.51
CA SER A 87 -5.23 0.27 8.75
C SER A 87 -5.09 1.72 9.21
N LYS A 88 -3.86 2.23 9.22
CA LYS A 88 -3.55 3.59 9.62
C LYS A 88 -3.88 4.54 8.47
N VAL A 89 -4.65 5.59 8.74
CA VAL A 89 -5.03 6.58 7.72
C VAL A 89 -4.65 7.98 8.19
N VAL A 90 -3.99 8.76 7.33
CA VAL A 90 -3.76 10.18 7.55
C VAL A 90 -4.37 10.98 6.41
N ILE A 91 -5.09 12.05 6.75
CA ILE A 91 -5.74 12.94 5.79
C ILE A 91 -4.89 14.19 5.67
N VAL A 92 -4.57 14.58 4.44
CA VAL A 92 -3.66 15.68 4.14
C VAL A 92 -4.28 16.62 3.12
N GLY A 93 -4.44 17.89 3.50
CA GLY A 93 -4.83 18.96 2.59
C GLY A 93 -3.58 19.59 1.98
N THR A 94 -3.42 19.44 0.67
CA THR A 94 -2.31 20.03 -0.10
C THR A 94 -2.65 21.44 -0.55
N HIS A 95 -1.67 22.20 -1.04
CA HIS A 95 -1.85 23.59 -1.50
C HIS A 95 -2.33 24.56 -0.40
N ALA A 96 -2.06 24.22 0.86
CA ALA A 96 -2.34 25.13 1.97
C ALA A 96 -1.47 26.37 1.84
N SER A 97 -2.09 27.55 1.94
CA SER A 97 -1.40 28.84 1.79
C SER A 97 -1.84 29.80 2.89
N PRO A 98 -1.03 30.84 3.20
CA PRO A 98 -1.40 31.84 4.21
C PRO A 98 -2.70 32.58 3.90
N SER A 99 -3.06 32.71 2.61
CA SER A 99 -4.32 33.36 2.19
C SER A 99 -5.55 32.50 2.46
N LEU A 100 -5.41 31.17 2.43
CA LEU A 100 -6.50 30.23 2.72
C LEU A 100 -6.56 29.91 4.22
N PHE A 101 -5.41 29.83 4.87
CA PHE A 101 -5.26 29.45 6.27
C PHE A 101 -4.41 30.51 6.98
N PRO A 102 -5.03 31.57 7.52
CA PRO A 102 -4.30 32.67 8.17
C PRO A 102 -3.75 32.26 9.54
N SER A 103 -4.39 31.29 10.20
CA SER A 103 -4.03 30.81 11.53
C SER A 103 -3.00 29.70 11.45
N LYS A 104 -2.05 29.73 12.39
CA LYS A 104 -1.05 28.68 12.61
C LYS A 104 -0.93 28.36 14.08
N ASN A 105 -0.57 27.12 14.37
CA ASN A 105 -0.31 26.68 15.73
C ASN A 105 1.13 26.98 16.21
N ALA A 106 1.45 26.58 17.44
CA ALA A 106 2.77 26.79 18.04
C ALA A 106 3.90 26.12 17.25
N GLU A 107 3.61 25.04 16.52
CA GLU A 107 4.54 24.31 15.66
C GLU A 107 4.65 24.90 14.24
N GLY A 108 3.88 25.96 13.93
CA GLY A 108 3.88 26.64 12.65
C GLY A 108 3.04 25.95 11.55
N GLU A 109 2.23 24.97 11.93
CA GLU A 109 1.29 24.26 11.05
C GLU A 109 0.01 25.06 10.87
N TYR A 110 -0.59 25.01 9.67
CA TYR A 110 -1.85 25.67 9.39
C TYR A 110 -3.01 25.00 10.15
N GLU A 111 -3.94 25.82 10.64
CA GLU A 111 -5.15 25.35 11.34
C GLU A 111 -6.41 26.00 10.80
N SER A 112 -7.50 25.23 10.78
CA SER A 112 -8.84 25.71 10.41
C SER A 112 -9.91 24.90 11.12
N SER A 113 -10.90 25.61 11.69
CA SER A 113 -12.08 25.02 12.31
C SER A 113 -12.86 24.11 11.36
N ASP A 114 -12.91 24.48 10.07
CA ASP A 114 -13.66 23.72 9.05
C ASP A 114 -12.99 22.38 8.79
N THR A 115 -11.65 22.37 8.71
CA THR A 115 -10.88 21.14 8.51
C THR A 115 -10.94 20.22 9.72
N GLU A 116 -11.01 20.78 10.94
CA GLU A 116 -11.17 20.00 12.16
C GLU A 116 -12.58 19.42 12.28
N ALA A 117 -13.62 20.20 11.94
CA ALA A 117 -15.00 19.71 11.89
C ALA A 117 -15.15 18.58 10.87
N MET A 118 -14.57 18.74 9.67
CA MET A 118 -14.53 17.68 8.66
C MET A 118 -13.86 16.41 9.18
N LEU A 119 -12.69 16.54 9.83
CA LEU A 119 -11.98 15.39 10.40
C LEU A 119 -12.82 14.68 11.46
N LYS A 120 -13.51 15.41 12.35
CA LYS A 120 -14.42 14.84 13.36
C LYS A 120 -15.53 14.02 12.70
N THR A 121 -16.15 14.54 11.65
CA THR A 121 -17.21 13.81 10.91
C THR A 121 -16.66 12.56 10.22
N VAL A 122 -15.48 12.65 9.60
CA VAL A 122 -14.83 11.51 8.94
C VAL A 122 -14.43 10.44 9.97
N ARG A 123 -13.86 10.83 11.11
CA ARG A 123 -13.52 9.92 12.21
C ARG A 123 -14.77 9.19 12.70
N LEU A 124 -15.83 9.91 13.07
CA LEU A 124 -17.08 9.32 13.55
C LEU A 124 -17.66 8.27 12.58
N ARG A 125 -17.53 8.52 11.26
CA ARG A 125 -18.05 7.61 10.23
C ARG A 125 -17.18 6.36 10.01
N PHE A 126 -15.87 6.45 10.23
CA PHE A 126 -14.90 5.45 9.76
C PHE A 126 -13.96 4.89 10.84
N GLU A 127 -14.01 5.38 12.08
CA GLU A 127 -13.14 4.96 13.20
C GLU A 127 -13.27 3.48 13.57
N THR A 128 -14.42 2.87 13.27
CA THR A 128 -14.63 1.42 13.46
C THR A 128 -13.86 0.59 12.45
N HIS A 129 -13.48 1.16 11.30
CA HIS A 129 -12.81 0.48 10.18
C HIS A 129 -11.33 0.87 10.10
N PHE A 130 -11.00 2.12 10.38
CA PHE A 130 -9.66 2.70 10.23
C PHE A 130 -9.17 3.33 11.52
N ASP A 131 -7.85 3.30 11.71
CA ASP A 131 -7.16 4.04 12.74
C ASP A 131 -6.69 5.36 12.13
N ILE A 132 -7.53 6.39 12.27
CA ILE A 132 -7.37 7.68 11.59
C ILE A 132 -6.54 8.61 12.48
N CYS A 133 -5.52 9.23 11.89
CA CYS A 133 -4.68 10.24 12.52
C CYS A 133 -5.54 11.33 13.17
N GLU A 134 -5.19 11.71 14.39
CA GLU A 134 -6.01 12.62 15.18
C GLU A 134 -6.02 14.05 14.64
N LYS A 135 -5.05 14.36 13.78
CA LYS A 135 -4.87 15.67 13.16
C LYS A 135 -4.89 15.55 11.64
N LEU A 136 -5.61 16.47 11.00
CA LEU A 136 -5.55 16.67 9.56
C LEU A 136 -4.37 17.58 9.27
N LEU A 137 -3.47 17.14 8.38
CA LEU A 137 -2.26 17.87 8.07
C LEU A 137 -2.48 18.78 6.86
N LEU A 138 -2.31 20.09 7.06
CA LEU A 138 -2.34 21.07 5.99
C LEU A 138 -0.90 21.40 5.57
N LEU A 139 -0.59 21.22 4.29
CA LEU A 139 0.76 21.46 3.77
C LEU A 139 0.78 22.14 2.41
N ASP A 140 1.85 22.87 2.17
CA ASP A 140 2.24 23.38 0.87
C ASP A 140 3.22 22.37 0.24
N SER A 141 2.77 21.66 -0.80
CA SER A 141 3.59 20.66 -1.50
C SER A 141 4.73 21.27 -2.31
N THR A 142 4.70 22.57 -2.59
CA THR A 142 5.79 23.28 -3.29
C THR A 142 6.97 23.58 -2.35
N ASN A 143 6.73 23.56 -1.03
CA ASN A 143 7.75 23.78 -0.02
C ASN A 143 8.00 22.51 0.82
N PRO A 144 9.03 21.71 0.50
CA PRO A 144 9.32 20.45 1.21
C PRO A 144 9.80 20.64 2.66
N SER A 145 10.05 21.89 3.07
CA SER A 145 10.47 22.28 4.42
C SER A 145 9.35 22.91 5.25
N CYS A 146 8.12 23.02 4.73
CA CYS A 146 7.00 23.56 5.49
C CYS A 146 6.68 22.69 6.73
N ALA A 147 6.10 23.32 7.76
CA ALA A 147 5.77 22.66 9.02
C ALA A 147 4.86 21.44 8.81
N GLY A 148 3.84 21.54 7.96
CA GLY A 148 2.95 20.41 7.63
C GLY A 148 3.68 19.22 6.97
N MET A 149 4.69 19.47 6.14
CA MET A 149 5.51 18.41 5.56
C MET A 149 6.42 17.75 6.62
N LYS A 150 6.96 18.54 7.56
CA LYS A 150 7.72 18.02 8.70
C LYS A 150 6.83 17.16 9.60
N ALA A 151 5.61 17.61 9.89
CA ALA A 151 4.60 16.86 10.64
C ALA A 151 4.24 15.54 9.95
N LEU A 152 3.99 15.57 8.64
CA LEU A 152 3.71 14.36 7.86
C LEU A 152 4.88 13.37 7.91
N LYS A 153 6.12 13.85 7.71
CA LYS A 153 7.34 13.01 7.80
C LYS A 153 7.48 12.37 9.20
N ASN A 154 7.23 13.13 10.26
CA ASN A 154 7.28 12.63 11.63
C ASN A 154 6.21 11.56 11.88
N TYR A 155 4.95 11.84 11.51
CA TYR A 155 3.85 10.88 11.63
C TYR A 155 4.13 9.58 10.88
N LEU A 156 4.62 9.67 9.63
CA LEU A 156 4.99 8.51 8.84
C LEU A 156 6.12 7.72 9.49
N LYS A 157 7.14 8.40 10.05
CA LYS A 157 8.28 7.77 10.72
C LYS A 157 7.85 7.02 11.99
N GLU A 158 7.03 7.64 12.84
CA GLU A 158 6.54 7.05 14.09
C GLU A 158 5.57 5.90 13.83
N THR A 159 4.64 6.10 12.89
CA THR A 159 3.67 5.06 12.50
C THR A 159 4.40 3.88 11.87
N ARG A 160 5.41 4.12 11.03
CA ARG A 160 6.30 3.08 10.50
C ARG A 160 6.99 2.31 11.62
N ALA A 161 7.59 2.99 12.60
CA ALA A 161 8.24 2.30 13.72
C ALA A 161 7.27 1.38 14.47
N THR A 162 6.04 1.86 14.68
CA THR A 162 4.96 1.08 15.31
C THR A 162 4.57 -0.14 14.46
N ILE A 163 4.45 0.02 13.13
CA ILE A 163 4.15 -1.10 12.23
C ILE A 163 5.30 -2.12 12.26
N VAL A 164 6.53 -1.67 12.06
CA VAL A 164 7.74 -2.51 12.02
C VAL A 164 7.94 -3.30 13.31
N ALA A 165 7.70 -2.69 14.47
CA ALA A 165 7.79 -3.38 15.76
C ALA A 165 6.82 -4.58 15.89
N ARG A 166 5.75 -4.60 15.10
CA ARG A 166 4.74 -5.69 15.08
C ARG A 166 4.97 -6.70 13.96
N LEU A 167 5.79 -6.36 12.96
CA LEU A 167 6.14 -7.29 11.89
C LEU A 167 6.91 -8.48 12.46
N GLN A 168 6.78 -9.66 11.81
CA GLN A 168 7.64 -10.78 12.17
C GLN A 168 9.09 -10.40 11.91
N LYS A 169 9.99 -10.74 12.84
CA LYS A 169 11.42 -10.55 12.60
C LYS A 169 11.84 -11.34 11.35
N PRO A 170 12.69 -10.76 10.49
CA PRO A 170 13.31 -11.48 9.39
C PRO A 170 13.87 -12.81 9.88
N ILE A 171 13.55 -13.91 9.20
CA ILE A 171 14.25 -15.17 9.47
C ILE A 171 15.63 -15.09 8.84
N GLY A 172 16.65 -15.70 9.42
CA GLY A 172 18.01 -15.69 8.83
C GLY A 172 18.04 -16.26 7.40
N LEU A 173 17.04 -17.07 7.04
CA LEU A 173 16.84 -17.56 5.68
C LEU A 173 16.55 -16.44 4.67
N LEU A 174 15.88 -15.34 5.06
CA LEU A 174 15.65 -14.19 4.18
C LEU A 174 16.97 -13.55 3.77
N ASP A 175 17.81 -13.22 4.75
CA ASP A 175 19.13 -12.63 4.52
C ASP A 175 20.01 -13.55 3.67
N ALA A 176 19.95 -14.85 3.94
CA ALA A 176 20.66 -15.86 3.16
C ALA A 176 20.14 -15.98 1.73
N THR A 177 18.85 -15.72 1.46
CA THR A 177 18.25 -15.84 0.12
C THR A 177 18.54 -14.62 -0.77
N MET A 178 18.67 -13.42 -0.19
CA MET A 178 18.84 -12.17 -0.95
C MET A 178 19.97 -12.19 -1.99
N PRO A 179 21.19 -12.71 -1.68
CA PRO A 179 22.27 -12.83 -2.68
C PRO A 179 21.92 -13.73 -3.86
N PHE A 180 21.20 -14.83 -3.61
CA PHE A 180 20.83 -15.80 -4.62
C PHE A 180 19.66 -15.33 -5.48
N LEU A 181 18.77 -14.49 -4.93
CA LEU A 181 17.65 -13.92 -5.67
C LEU A 181 18.13 -13.12 -6.89
N GLN A 182 19.24 -12.39 -6.77
CA GLN A 182 19.85 -11.67 -7.89
C GLN A 182 20.39 -12.62 -8.97
N SER A 183 20.97 -13.76 -8.57
CA SER A 183 21.39 -14.80 -9.51
C SER A 183 20.18 -15.39 -10.25
N MET A 184 19.11 -15.69 -9.52
CA MET A 184 17.87 -16.22 -10.07
C MET A 184 17.23 -15.26 -11.09
N ARG A 185 17.23 -13.95 -10.80
CA ARG A 185 16.77 -12.92 -11.75
C ARG A 185 17.58 -12.89 -13.04
N LYS A 186 18.89 -13.11 -12.97
CA LYS A 186 19.75 -13.18 -14.16
C LYS A 186 19.47 -14.44 -14.98
N GLN A 187 19.28 -15.59 -14.32
CA GLN A 187 18.95 -16.85 -14.97
C GLN A 187 17.59 -16.78 -15.69
N HIS A 188 16.63 -16.05 -15.11
CA HIS A 188 15.27 -15.88 -15.64
C HIS A 188 15.05 -14.51 -16.28
N ALA A 189 16.08 -13.85 -16.83
CA ALA A 189 15.99 -12.47 -17.30
C ALA A 189 14.94 -12.25 -18.41
N ASN A 190 14.77 -13.23 -19.30
CA ASN A 190 13.79 -13.15 -20.40
C ASN A 190 12.35 -13.35 -19.93
N PHE A 191 12.15 -14.15 -18.89
CA PHE A 191 10.85 -14.46 -18.31
C PHE A 191 10.99 -14.70 -16.80
N PRO A 192 10.88 -13.64 -15.98
CA PRO A 192 11.23 -13.67 -14.56
C PRO A 192 10.10 -14.26 -13.70
N VAL A 193 9.54 -15.39 -14.13
CA VAL A 193 8.47 -16.11 -13.43
C VAL A 193 8.87 -17.58 -13.33
N VAL A 194 8.77 -18.13 -12.12
CA VAL A 194 9.03 -19.55 -11.83
C VAL A 194 7.84 -20.16 -11.11
N SER A 195 7.66 -21.47 -11.22
CA SER A 195 6.63 -22.16 -10.44
C SER A 195 7.03 -22.23 -8.96
N TRP A 196 6.04 -22.38 -8.08
CA TRP A 196 6.27 -22.56 -6.64
C TRP A 196 7.20 -23.76 -6.32
N PRO A 197 7.03 -24.94 -6.92
CA PRO A 197 7.95 -26.06 -6.69
C PRO A 197 9.39 -25.75 -7.12
N THR A 198 9.58 -25.07 -8.26
CA THR A 198 10.90 -24.65 -8.73
C THR A 198 11.54 -23.66 -7.75
N PHE A 199 10.79 -22.66 -7.30
CA PHE A 199 11.27 -21.72 -6.29
C PHE A 199 11.70 -22.42 -4.99
N ALA A 200 10.86 -23.32 -4.46
CA ALA A 200 11.18 -24.06 -3.25
C ALA A 200 12.40 -24.99 -3.42
N SER A 201 12.58 -25.59 -4.60
CA SER A 201 13.76 -26.39 -4.92
C SER A 201 15.02 -25.54 -4.91
N ILE A 202 15.01 -24.37 -5.54
CA ILE A 202 16.18 -23.48 -5.60
C ILE A 202 16.58 -23.04 -4.19
N VAL A 203 15.62 -22.67 -3.34
CA VAL A 203 15.90 -22.31 -1.94
C VAL A 203 16.55 -23.48 -1.17
N ARG A 204 16.09 -24.71 -1.39
CA ARG A 204 16.69 -25.90 -0.74
C ARG A 204 18.09 -26.21 -1.24
N THR A 205 18.30 -26.13 -2.55
CA THR A 205 19.57 -26.52 -3.15
C THR A 205 20.64 -25.45 -2.93
N ASP A 206 20.31 -24.19 -3.13
CA ASP A 206 21.30 -23.12 -3.23
C ASP A 206 21.42 -22.30 -1.94
N VAL A 207 20.38 -22.28 -1.08
CA VAL A 207 20.39 -21.47 0.15
C VAL A 207 20.56 -22.35 1.39
N ASN A 208 19.65 -23.30 1.62
CA ASN A 208 19.71 -24.16 2.80
C ASN A 208 18.95 -25.49 2.57
N PRO A 209 19.65 -26.65 2.50
CA PRO A 209 19.04 -27.97 2.31
C PRO A 209 18.04 -28.40 3.37
N LEU A 210 18.11 -27.82 4.58
CA LEU A 210 17.19 -28.13 5.69
C LEU A 210 15.88 -27.32 5.62
N THR A 211 15.66 -26.56 4.55
CA THR A 211 14.46 -25.72 4.37
C THR A 211 13.24 -26.58 4.08
N GLY A 212 12.41 -26.84 5.10
CA GLY A 212 11.07 -27.43 4.93
C GLY A 212 10.06 -26.47 4.28
N ASP A 213 8.89 -26.99 3.89
CA ASP A 213 7.83 -26.20 3.23
C ASP A 213 7.35 -25.01 4.06
N ALA A 214 7.26 -25.17 5.38
CA ALA A 214 6.87 -24.09 6.29
C ALA A 214 7.85 -22.90 6.22
N HIS A 215 9.15 -23.19 6.13
CA HIS A 215 10.18 -22.16 5.98
C HIS A 215 10.09 -21.47 4.62
N CYS A 216 9.87 -22.22 3.53
CA CYS A 216 9.65 -21.63 2.19
C CYS A 216 8.41 -20.71 2.18
N ARG A 217 7.31 -21.14 2.81
CA ARG A 217 6.08 -20.35 2.94
C ARG A 217 6.30 -19.05 3.73
N GLN A 218 7.08 -19.10 4.80
CA GLN A 218 7.47 -17.89 5.55
C GLN A 218 8.39 -16.98 4.73
N LEU A 219 9.36 -17.56 4.01
CA LEU A 219 10.30 -16.83 3.17
C LEU A 219 9.58 -16.07 2.06
N ILE A 220 8.70 -16.73 1.30
CA ILE A 220 7.98 -16.08 0.20
C ILE A 220 7.07 -14.96 0.70
N GLN A 221 6.44 -15.15 1.87
CA GLN A 221 5.68 -14.10 2.51
C GLN A 221 6.59 -12.90 2.75
N GLN A 222 7.74 -13.08 3.43
CA GLN A 222 8.69 -12.01 3.72
C GLN A 222 9.22 -11.31 2.46
N LEU A 223 9.59 -12.07 1.42
CA LEU A 223 10.05 -11.51 0.14
C LEU A 223 8.98 -10.65 -0.55
N GLN A 224 7.72 -11.06 -0.46
CA GLN A 224 6.61 -10.26 -0.98
C GLN A 224 6.37 -8.99 -0.16
N LEU A 225 6.59 -9.03 1.16
CA LEU A 225 6.45 -7.85 2.04
C LEU A 225 7.44 -6.75 1.68
N ILE A 226 8.67 -7.14 1.42
CA ILE A 226 9.73 -6.20 1.04
C ILE A 226 9.67 -5.81 -0.44
N GLY A 227 8.71 -6.36 -1.19
CA GLY A 227 8.50 -6.04 -2.60
C GLY A 227 9.56 -6.63 -3.53
N GLU A 228 10.27 -7.67 -3.10
CA GLU A 228 11.29 -8.32 -3.93
C GLU A 228 10.67 -9.32 -4.92
N VAL A 229 9.50 -9.90 -4.62
CA VAL A 229 8.79 -10.86 -5.48
C VAL A 229 7.28 -10.66 -5.41
N VAL A 230 6.55 -11.19 -6.40
CA VAL A 230 5.09 -11.31 -6.36
C VAL A 230 4.71 -12.78 -6.47
N TYR A 231 4.08 -13.32 -5.43
CA TYR A 231 3.53 -14.67 -5.40
C TYR A 231 2.08 -14.64 -5.88
N LEU A 232 1.84 -15.38 -6.96
CA LEU A 232 0.54 -15.51 -7.61
C LEU A 232 -0.03 -16.88 -7.25
N ARG A 233 -1.17 -16.86 -6.58
CA ARG A 233 -1.93 -18.04 -6.20
C ARG A 233 -3.37 -17.85 -6.65
N ASP A 234 -3.90 -18.88 -7.31
CA ASP A 234 -5.28 -18.95 -7.75
C ASP A 234 -5.82 -20.33 -7.35
N GLU A 235 -6.99 -20.38 -6.70
CA GLU A 235 -7.61 -21.63 -6.27
C GLU A 235 -8.05 -22.50 -7.44
N THR A 236 -8.25 -21.89 -8.62
CA THR A 236 -8.63 -22.58 -9.84
C THR A 236 -7.42 -23.04 -10.66
N ALA A 237 -6.23 -22.51 -10.37
CA ALA A 237 -5.01 -22.91 -11.05
C ALA A 237 -4.39 -24.14 -10.39
N GLU A 238 -3.92 -25.09 -11.19
CA GLU A 238 -3.22 -26.28 -10.71
C GLU A 238 -1.87 -25.95 -10.06
N MET A 239 -1.32 -24.77 -10.32
CA MET A 239 0.04 -24.41 -9.94
C MET A 239 0.17 -22.93 -9.57
N ASP A 240 0.87 -22.69 -8.46
CA ASP A 240 1.24 -21.36 -8.00
C ASP A 240 2.52 -20.86 -8.70
N TYR A 241 2.64 -19.55 -8.84
CA TYR A 241 3.79 -18.90 -9.50
C TYR A 241 4.45 -17.85 -8.60
N VAL A 242 5.75 -17.68 -8.77
CA VAL A 242 6.55 -16.63 -8.16
C VAL A 242 7.16 -15.78 -9.25
N VAL A 243 6.75 -14.51 -9.29
CA VAL A 243 7.36 -13.49 -10.14
C VAL A 243 8.57 -12.91 -9.39
N LEU A 244 9.75 -13.15 -9.95
CA LEU A 244 11.04 -12.75 -9.38
C LEU A 244 11.36 -11.27 -9.61
N ASN A 245 10.74 -10.65 -10.62
CA ASN A 245 10.89 -9.24 -10.93
C ASN A 245 9.51 -8.54 -10.93
N PRO A 246 9.12 -7.90 -9.82
CA PRO A 246 7.86 -7.18 -9.71
C PRO A 246 7.72 -6.01 -10.70
N GLU A 247 8.82 -5.33 -11.05
CA GLU A 247 8.82 -4.24 -12.03
C GLU A 247 8.47 -4.75 -13.43
N TRP A 248 9.00 -5.92 -13.81
CA TRP A 248 8.65 -6.55 -15.08
C TRP A 248 7.13 -6.79 -15.18
N LEU A 249 6.52 -7.40 -14.15
CA LEU A 249 5.09 -7.64 -14.12
C LEU A 249 4.28 -6.33 -14.16
N GLY A 250 4.66 -5.35 -13.37
CA GLY A 250 3.96 -4.07 -13.27
C GLY A 250 4.03 -3.24 -14.55
N THR A 251 5.21 -3.12 -15.15
CA THR A 251 5.45 -2.23 -16.29
C THR A 251 5.22 -2.92 -17.62
N HIS A 252 5.78 -4.12 -17.81
CA HIS A 252 5.79 -4.77 -19.12
C HIS A 252 4.50 -5.54 -19.39
N ILE A 253 3.93 -6.20 -18.38
CA ILE A 253 2.69 -6.96 -18.56
C ILE A 253 1.49 -6.08 -18.27
N ILE A 254 1.31 -5.67 -17.02
CA ILE A 254 0.13 -4.91 -16.60
C ILE A 254 0.11 -3.54 -17.30
N GLY A 255 1.26 -2.86 -17.39
CA GLY A 255 1.36 -1.56 -18.03
C GLY A 255 1.01 -1.59 -19.52
N GLN A 256 1.43 -2.62 -20.26
CA GLN A 256 1.05 -2.79 -21.67
C GLN A 256 -0.44 -3.11 -21.81
N LEU A 257 -0.98 -4.04 -21.01
CA LEU A 257 -2.40 -4.41 -21.05
C LEU A 257 -3.33 -3.23 -20.76
N LEU A 258 -2.90 -2.32 -19.87
CA LEU A 258 -3.65 -1.12 -19.50
C LEU A 258 -3.27 0.11 -20.34
N SER A 259 -2.39 -0.03 -21.32
CA SER A 259 -1.98 1.08 -22.17
C SER A 259 -3.15 1.55 -23.05
N ALA A 260 -3.23 2.86 -23.29
CA ALA A 260 -4.24 3.43 -24.16
C ALA A 260 -4.17 2.83 -25.58
N GLU A 261 -2.96 2.50 -26.05
CA GLU A 261 -2.74 1.86 -27.34
C GLU A 261 -3.35 0.45 -27.38
N PHE A 262 -3.07 -0.39 -26.39
CA PHE A 262 -3.62 -1.75 -26.34
C PHE A 262 -5.15 -1.72 -26.23
N LEU A 263 -5.70 -0.88 -25.34
CA LEU A 263 -7.15 -0.72 -25.17
C LEU A 263 -7.84 -0.18 -26.42
N SER A 264 -7.17 0.67 -27.21
CA SER A 264 -7.70 1.18 -28.47
C SER A 264 -7.79 0.12 -29.57
N ARG A 265 -6.91 -0.89 -29.53
CA ARG A 265 -6.85 -1.99 -30.51
C ARG A 265 -7.80 -3.15 -30.17
N CYS A 266 -8.33 -3.19 -28.95
CA CYS A 266 -9.31 -4.20 -28.51
C CYS A 266 -10.77 -3.77 -28.72
N ARG A 267 -11.02 -2.65 -29.42
CA ARG A 267 -12.35 -2.19 -29.81
C ARG A 267 -12.74 -2.62 -31.22
#